data_AF-A0A7J2IVU4-F1
#
_entry.id   AF-A0A7J2IVU4-F1
#
_cell.length_a   1.000
_cell.length_b   1.000
_cell.length_c   1.000
_cell.angle_alpha   90.00
_cell.angle_beta   90.00
_cell.angle_gamma   90.00
#
_symmetry.space_group_name_H-M   'P 1'
#
loop_
_entity.id
_entity.type
_entity.pdbx_description
1 polymer ?
#
loop_
_entity_poly.entity_id
_entity_poly.type
_entity_poly.pdbx_seq_one_letter_code
_entity_poly.pdbx_strand_id
1 'polypeptide(L)'
;MGLEVEEIPLRKVETDIGVDVAEYTSFRDGMRRLAGAISALSTELAALDEKVAKDLNTLGKEVEKAKRNIKKVERTIKELEDGVSKALEDVKNGLSKISDKISNVFEERLSKVEVLVEEKTSSILEGLKEHNISFSELASLVRSLALRVEFIEARLDELEKRLGFLSLVAEGVVANWQRKP
;
A
#
# COMPACT_ATOMS: atom_id res chain seq x y z
N MET A 1 30.24 -33.51 -32.94
CA MET A 1 31.44 -34.26 -33.38
C MET A 1 31.01 -35.10 -34.56
N GLY A 2 31.59 -34.87 -35.74
CA GLY A 2 31.27 -35.66 -36.92
C GLY A 2 31.77 -37.09 -36.73
N LEU A 3 30.96 -38.07 -37.10
CA LEU A 3 31.42 -39.44 -37.25
C LEU A 3 32.33 -39.47 -38.48
N GLU A 4 33.64 -39.44 -38.25
CA GLU A 4 34.60 -39.79 -39.29
C GLU A 4 34.36 -41.27 -39.64
N VAL A 5 33.82 -41.51 -40.83
CA VAL A 5 33.65 -42.87 -41.35
C VAL A 5 35.03 -43.36 -41.74
N GLU A 6 35.69 -44.06 -40.82
CA GLU A 6 36.95 -44.74 -41.10
C GLU A 6 36.67 -45.88 -42.09
N GLU A 7 37.07 -45.70 -43.35
CA GLU A 7 36.89 -46.71 -44.38
C GLU A 7 37.58 -48.03 -43.98
N ILE A 8 36.91 -49.15 -44.20
CA ILE A 8 37.44 -50.48 -43.90
C ILE A 8 38.41 -50.87 -45.03
N PRO A 9 39.73 -50.95 -44.77
CA PRO A 9 40.69 -51.19 -45.85
C PRO A 9 40.65 -52.67 -46.28
N LEU A 10 40.26 -52.91 -47.53
CA LEU A 10 40.29 -54.24 -48.16
C LEU A 10 41.54 -54.36 -49.04
N ARG A 11 42.35 -55.41 -48.83
CA ARG A 11 43.47 -55.75 -49.72
C ARG A 11 42.92 -56.49 -50.93
N LYS A 12 43.48 -56.25 -52.12
CA LYS A 12 43.05 -56.89 -53.38
C LYS A 12 44.09 -57.90 -53.85
N VAL A 13 43.62 -58.97 -54.49
CA VAL A 13 44.42 -59.99 -55.16
C VAL A 13 43.97 -60.02 -56.62
N GLU A 14 44.91 -59.87 -57.54
CA GLU A 14 44.66 -59.95 -58.99
C GLU A 14 44.49 -61.43 -59.40
N THR A 15 43.41 -61.74 -60.11
CA THR A 15 43.13 -63.12 -60.57
C THR A 15 43.59 -63.32 -62.01
N ASP A 16 43.77 -64.59 -62.42
CA ASP A 16 44.25 -64.97 -63.77
C ASP A 16 43.33 -64.51 -64.92
N ILE A 17 42.13 -64.01 -64.61
CA ILE A 17 41.18 -63.42 -65.57
C ILE A 17 41.19 -61.88 -65.56
N GLY A 18 42.18 -61.26 -64.91
CA GLY A 18 42.35 -59.80 -64.83
C GLY A 18 41.33 -59.09 -63.93
N VAL A 19 40.70 -59.82 -63.00
CA VAL A 19 39.71 -59.27 -62.07
C VAL A 19 40.32 -59.21 -60.66
N ASP A 20 40.34 -58.01 -60.07
CA ASP A 20 40.75 -57.82 -58.67
C ASP A 20 39.66 -58.31 -57.71
N VAL A 21 40.02 -59.22 -56.79
CA VAL A 21 39.11 -59.71 -55.74
C VAL A 21 39.72 -59.42 -54.37
N ALA A 22 38.88 -59.11 -53.38
CA ALA A 22 39.37 -58.87 -52.02
C ALA A 22 40.05 -60.12 -51.43
N GLU A 23 41.20 -59.93 -50.79
CA GLU A 23 41.88 -60.97 -50.02
C GLU A 23 40.95 -61.42 -48.89
N TYR A 24 40.67 -62.72 -48.82
CA TYR A 24 39.69 -63.30 -47.87
C TYR A 24 39.92 -62.86 -46.41
N THR A 25 41.18 -62.77 -45.99
CA THR A 25 41.60 -62.31 -44.65
C THR A 25 41.20 -60.86 -44.41
N SER A 26 41.48 -59.95 -45.36
CA SER A 26 41.15 -58.53 -45.28
C SER A 26 39.64 -58.29 -45.29
N PHE A 27 38.90 -59.06 -46.09
CA PHE A 27 37.44 -59.04 -46.08
C PHE A 27 36.87 -59.52 -44.75
N ARG A 28 37.37 -60.65 -44.22
CA ARG A 28 36.95 -61.18 -42.92
C ARG A 28 37.22 -60.20 -41.78
N ASP A 29 38.38 -59.57 -41.77
CA ASP A 29 38.74 -58.61 -40.72
C ASP A 29 37.95 -57.31 -40.87
N GLY A 30 37.65 -56.90 -42.09
CA GLY A 30 36.72 -55.81 -42.37
C GLY A 30 35.30 -56.08 -41.85
N MET A 31 34.76 -57.27 -42.12
CA MET A 31 33.46 -57.71 -41.60
C MET A 31 33.43 -57.77 -40.07
N ARG A 32 34.54 -58.14 -39.42
CA ARG A 32 34.66 -58.10 -37.95
C ARG A 32 34.61 -56.69 -37.39
N ARG A 33 35.28 -55.73 -38.03
CA ARG A 33 35.24 -54.30 -37.64
C ARG A 33 33.84 -53.74 -37.81
N LEU A 34 33.19 -54.02 -38.94
CA LEU A 34 31.80 -53.62 -39.19
C LEU A 34 30.86 -54.18 -38.11
N ALA A 35 30.98 -55.47 -37.79
CA ALA A 35 30.17 -56.09 -36.74
C ALA A 35 30.41 -55.44 -35.36
N GLY A 36 31.65 -55.07 -35.05
CA GLY A 36 31.99 -54.31 -33.84
C GLY A 36 31.33 -52.93 -33.80
N ALA A 37 31.39 -52.18 -34.91
CA ALA A 37 30.75 -50.86 -35.02
C ALA A 37 29.22 -50.94 -34.89
N ILE A 38 28.59 -51.93 -35.54
CA ILE A 38 27.14 -52.20 -35.40
C ILE A 38 26.79 -52.51 -33.95
N SER A 39 27.61 -53.31 -33.25
CA SER A 39 27.38 -53.65 -31.85
C SER A 39 27.52 -52.43 -30.92
N ALA A 40 28.48 -51.54 -31.20
CA ALA A 40 28.66 -50.28 -30.47
C ALA A 40 27.45 -49.36 -30.66
N LEU A 41 27.02 -49.16 -31.91
CA LEU A 41 25.82 -48.37 -32.23
C LEU A 41 24.57 -48.93 -31.55
N SER A 42 24.39 -50.26 -31.55
CA SER A 42 23.28 -50.90 -30.86
C SER A 42 23.30 -50.61 -29.35
N THR A 43 24.48 -50.54 -28.75
CA THR A 43 24.64 -50.24 -27.31
C THR A 43 24.32 -48.77 -27.03
N GLU A 44 24.80 -47.85 -27.87
CA GLU A 44 24.50 -46.42 -27.75
C GLU A 44 23.01 -46.12 -27.94
N LEU A 45 22.36 -46.78 -28.89
CA LEU A 45 20.93 -46.65 -29.12
C LEU A 45 20.12 -47.13 -27.90
N ALA A 46 20.50 -48.26 -27.31
CA ALA A 46 19.86 -48.76 -26.09
C ALA A 46 20.04 -47.79 -24.90
N ALA A 47 21.22 -47.20 -24.75
CA ALA A 47 21.48 -46.20 -23.71
C ALA A 47 20.67 -44.90 -23.94
N LEU A 48 20.52 -44.49 -25.20
CA LEU A 48 19.68 -43.35 -25.56
C LEU A 48 18.21 -43.61 -25.25
N ASP A 49 17.70 -44.78 -25.60
CA ASP A 49 16.31 -45.18 -25.30
C ASP A 49 16.04 -45.18 -23.80
N GLU A 50 16.95 -45.72 -22.99
CA GLU A 50 16.84 -45.69 -21.53
C GLU A 50 16.82 -44.25 -21.00
N LYS A 51 17.70 -43.39 -21.52
CA LYS A 51 17.76 -41.98 -21.12
C LYS A 51 16.49 -41.24 -21.49
N VAL A 52 16.00 -41.41 -22.72
CA VAL A 52 14.74 -40.79 -23.18
C VAL A 52 13.57 -41.24 -22.32
N ALA A 53 13.47 -42.54 -22.01
CA ALA A 53 12.44 -43.06 -21.13
C ALA A 53 12.50 -42.45 -19.72
N LYS A 54 13.71 -42.27 -19.17
CA LYS A 54 13.91 -41.64 -17.85
C LYS A 54 13.55 -40.16 -17.84
N ASP A 55 13.93 -39.42 -18.89
CA ASP A 55 13.65 -37.99 -19.02
C ASP A 55 12.15 -37.76 -19.19
N LEU A 56 11.47 -38.56 -20.02
CA LEU A 56 10.01 -38.52 -20.18
C LEU A 56 9.27 -38.81 -18.87
N ASN A 57 9.74 -39.80 -18.10
CA ASN A 57 9.17 -40.10 -16.79
C ASN A 57 9.37 -38.96 -15.79
N THR A 58 10.53 -38.29 -15.84
CA THR A 58 10.82 -37.14 -14.97
C THR A 58 9.94 -35.95 -15.33
N LEU A 59 9.85 -35.61 -16.61
CA LEU A 59 8.97 -34.56 -17.13
C LEU A 59 7.51 -34.84 -16.76
N GLY A 60 7.03 -36.09 -16.89
CA GLY A 60 5.69 -36.46 -16.48
C GLY A 60 5.40 -36.16 -15.00
N LYS A 61 6.36 -36.44 -14.11
CA LYS A 61 6.24 -36.12 -12.67
C LYS A 61 6.23 -34.62 -12.41
N GLU A 62 7.05 -33.86 -13.13
CA GLU A 62 7.12 -32.40 -13.01
C GLU A 62 5.84 -31.73 -13.50
N VAL A 63 5.30 -32.17 -14.64
CA VAL A 63 4.02 -31.69 -15.17
C VAL A 63 2.89 -31.95 -14.19
N GLU A 64 2.82 -33.13 -13.58
CA GLU A 64 1.81 -33.43 -12.55
C GLU A 64 2.00 -32.58 -11.28
N LYS A 65 3.24 -32.27 -10.90
CA LYS A 65 3.51 -31.35 -9.78
C LYS A 65 3.05 -29.92 -10.13
N ALA A 66 3.36 -29.44 -11.32
CA ALA A 66 2.93 -28.13 -11.80
C ALA A 66 1.40 -28.02 -11.83
N LYS A 67 0.71 -29.04 -12.35
CA LYS A 67 -0.76 -29.12 -12.37
C LYS A 67 -1.38 -29.05 -10.98
N ARG A 68 -0.79 -29.74 -9.98
CA ARG A 68 -1.24 -29.63 -8.59
C ARG A 68 -1.04 -28.23 -8.01
N ASN A 69 0.07 -27.58 -8.34
CA ASN A 69 0.35 -26.22 -7.89
C ASN A 69 -0.62 -25.20 -8.51
N ILE A 70 -0.89 -25.30 -9.82
CA ILE A 70 -1.88 -24.47 -10.51
C ILE A 70 -3.24 -24.59 -9.83
N LYS A 71 -3.71 -25.81 -9.55
CA LYS A 71 -4.97 -26.03 -8.82
C LYS A 71 -5.00 -25.41 -7.42
N LYS A 72 -3.86 -25.30 -6.73
CA LYS A 72 -3.79 -24.63 -5.43
C LYS A 72 -3.93 -23.11 -5.61
N VAL A 73 -3.19 -22.54 -6.56
CA VAL A 73 -3.27 -21.12 -6.90
C VAL A 73 -4.70 -20.72 -7.29
N GLU A 74 -5.36 -21.51 -8.14
CA GLU A 74 -6.76 -21.26 -8.52
C GLU A 74 -7.71 -21.21 -7.32
N ARG A 75 -7.52 -22.07 -6.31
CA ARG A 75 -8.34 -22.03 -5.08
C ARG A 75 -8.06 -20.77 -4.27
N THR A 76 -6.78 -20.44 -4.07
CA THR A 76 -6.38 -19.24 -3.34
C THR A 76 -6.90 -17.96 -4.02
N ILE A 77 -6.92 -17.91 -5.35
CA ILE A 77 -7.50 -16.79 -6.10
C ILE A 77 -8.99 -16.67 -5.82
N LYS A 78 -9.75 -17.77 -5.83
CA LYS A 78 -11.20 -17.74 -5.52
C LYS A 78 -11.47 -17.29 -4.08
N GLU A 79 -10.71 -17.80 -3.13
CA GLU A 79 -10.81 -17.39 -1.72
C GLU A 79 -10.53 -15.89 -1.55
N LEU A 80 -9.55 -15.36 -2.29
CA LEU A 80 -9.24 -13.94 -2.29
C LEU A 80 -10.36 -13.10 -2.93
N GLU A 81 -10.92 -13.55 -4.05
CA GLU A 81 -12.04 -12.89 -4.74
C GLU A 81 -13.28 -12.79 -3.83
N ASP A 82 -13.62 -13.88 -3.14
CA ASP A 82 -14.71 -13.92 -2.16
C ASP A 82 -14.42 -12.98 -0.97
N GLY A 83 -13.18 -12.99 -0.47
CA GLY A 83 -12.74 -12.14 0.63
C GLY A 83 -12.81 -10.64 0.30
N VAL A 84 -12.33 -10.25 -0.89
CA VAL A 84 -12.41 -8.87 -1.40
C VAL A 84 -13.86 -8.45 -1.59
N SER A 85 -14.71 -9.32 -2.13
CA SER A 85 -16.13 -9.00 -2.34
C SER A 85 -16.85 -8.70 -1.03
N LYS A 86 -16.63 -9.52 0.01
CA LYS A 86 -17.19 -9.28 1.35
C LYS A 86 -16.66 -7.99 1.97
N ALA A 87 -15.36 -7.75 1.88
CA ALA A 87 -14.76 -6.53 2.42
C ALA A 87 -15.33 -5.26 1.75
N LEU A 88 -15.58 -5.30 0.44
CA LEU A 88 -16.22 -4.20 -0.28
C LEU A 88 -17.68 -3.99 0.17
N GLU A 89 -18.41 -5.06 0.41
CA GLU A 89 -19.78 -5.00 0.94
C GLU A 89 -19.80 -4.39 2.35
N ASP A 90 -18.89 -4.79 3.22
CA ASP A 90 -18.73 -4.22 4.57
C ASP A 90 -18.40 -2.73 4.53
N VAL A 91 -17.48 -2.32 3.65
CA VAL A 91 -17.14 -0.90 3.44
C VAL A 91 -18.34 -0.11 2.96
N LYS A 92 -19.08 -0.63 1.97
CA LYS A 92 -20.29 0.02 1.45
C LYS A 92 -21.34 0.20 2.55
N ASN A 93 -21.59 -0.84 3.34
CA ASN A 93 -22.55 -0.81 4.44
C ASN A 93 -22.10 0.15 5.56
N GLY A 94 -20.80 0.17 5.87
CA GLY A 94 -20.20 1.11 6.82
C GLY A 94 -20.38 2.57 6.37
N LEU A 95 -20.11 2.86 5.10
CA LEU A 95 -20.27 4.20 4.54
C LEU A 95 -21.72 4.65 4.55
N SER A 96 -22.68 3.77 4.21
CA SER A 96 -24.11 4.07 4.31
C SER A 96 -24.49 4.47 5.74
N LYS A 97 -24.08 3.69 6.75
CA LYS A 97 -24.35 4.00 8.16
C LYS A 97 -23.74 5.32 8.60
N ILE A 98 -22.55 5.66 8.12
CA ILE A 98 -21.91 6.96 8.39
C ILE A 98 -22.73 8.09 7.76
N SER A 99 -23.14 7.93 6.50
CA SER A 99 -23.99 8.90 5.80
C SER A 99 -25.28 9.15 6.57
N ASP A 100 -25.98 8.10 6.99
CA ASP A 100 -27.23 8.20 7.75
C ASP A 100 -27.01 8.93 9.08
N LYS A 101 -25.93 8.60 9.80
CA LYS A 101 -25.57 9.29 11.05
C LYS A 101 -25.26 10.76 10.83
N ILE A 102 -24.53 11.11 9.76
CA ILE A 102 -24.21 12.50 9.44
C ILE A 102 -25.51 13.25 9.15
N SER A 103 -26.38 12.72 8.29
CA SER A 103 -27.67 13.36 7.96
C SER A 103 -28.50 13.59 9.23
N ASN A 104 -28.66 12.57 10.08
CA ASN A 104 -29.43 12.70 11.31
C ASN A 104 -28.83 13.74 12.28
N VAL A 105 -27.51 13.75 12.45
CA VAL A 105 -26.84 14.73 13.32
C VAL A 105 -26.96 16.14 12.76
N PHE A 106 -26.86 16.31 11.44
CA PHE A 106 -27.05 17.62 10.80
C PHE A 106 -28.47 18.11 10.98
N GLU A 107 -29.49 17.28 10.70
CA GLU A 107 -30.90 17.63 10.89
C GLU A 107 -31.20 17.99 12.35
N GLU A 108 -30.75 17.17 13.30
CA GLU A 108 -30.99 17.42 14.74
C GLU A 108 -30.26 18.68 15.24
N ARG A 109 -29.02 18.91 14.83
CA ARG A 109 -28.26 20.08 15.29
C ARG A 109 -28.70 21.36 14.61
N LEU A 110 -29.01 21.34 13.31
CA LEU A 110 -29.53 22.53 12.62
C LEU A 110 -30.88 22.93 13.20
N SER A 111 -31.80 21.99 13.41
CA SER A 111 -33.11 22.29 13.99
C SER A 111 -32.97 22.89 15.40
N LYS A 112 -32.07 22.37 16.24
CA LYS A 112 -31.79 22.98 17.56
C LYS A 112 -31.20 24.39 17.45
N VAL A 113 -30.31 24.62 16.48
CA VAL A 113 -29.74 25.96 16.24
C VAL A 113 -30.82 26.93 15.76
N GLU A 114 -31.69 26.50 14.84
CA GLU A 114 -32.81 27.27 14.32
C GLU A 114 -33.73 27.72 15.47
N VAL A 115 -34.18 26.78 16.31
CA VAL A 115 -35.02 27.08 17.48
C VAL A 115 -34.33 28.06 18.43
N LEU A 116 -33.06 27.82 18.78
CA LEU A 116 -32.32 28.72 19.69
C LEU A 116 -32.13 30.12 19.12
N VAL A 117 -31.93 30.24 17.81
CA VAL A 117 -31.81 31.53 17.12
C VAL A 117 -33.15 32.25 17.11
N GLU A 118 -34.25 31.55 16.81
CA GLU A 118 -35.60 32.11 16.85
C GLU A 118 -35.98 32.58 18.25
N GLU A 119 -35.76 31.77 19.28
CA GLU A 119 -36.04 32.11 20.68
C GLU A 119 -35.25 33.33 21.14
N LYS A 120 -33.93 33.35 20.90
CA LYS A 120 -33.07 34.48 21.30
C LYS A 120 -33.42 35.76 20.54
N THR A 121 -33.66 35.65 19.23
CA THR A 121 -34.03 36.82 18.41
C THR A 121 -35.37 37.38 18.86
N SER A 122 -36.34 36.51 19.17
CA SER A 122 -37.65 36.93 19.66
C SER A 122 -37.54 37.60 21.03
N SER A 123 -36.78 37.01 21.96
CA SER A 123 -36.55 37.60 23.29
C SER A 123 -35.86 38.96 23.22
N ILE A 124 -34.87 39.14 22.34
CA ILE A 124 -34.22 40.44 22.10
C ILE A 124 -35.23 41.46 21.54
N LEU A 125 -36.03 41.07 20.56
CA LEU A 125 -37.04 41.95 19.96
C LEU A 125 -38.13 42.34 20.95
N GLU A 126 -38.54 41.42 21.82
CA GLU A 126 -39.52 41.67 22.87
C GLU A 126 -38.96 42.63 23.93
N GLY A 127 -37.75 42.40 24.43
CA GLY A 127 -37.09 43.33 25.35
C GLY A 127 -36.87 44.73 24.76
N LEU A 128 -36.53 44.81 23.46
CA LEU A 128 -36.44 46.09 22.76
C LEU A 128 -37.79 46.81 22.67
N LYS A 129 -38.88 46.07 22.41
CA LYS A 129 -40.24 46.63 22.41
C LYS A 129 -40.68 47.09 23.79
N GLU A 130 -40.44 46.30 24.83
CA GLU A 130 -40.77 46.66 26.23
C GLU A 130 -40.08 47.96 26.64
N HIS A 131 -38.82 48.13 26.25
CA HIS A 131 -38.06 49.34 26.53
C HIS A 131 -38.26 50.46 25.50
N ASN A 132 -39.08 50.23 24.46
CA ASN A 132 -39.32 51.15 23.35
C ASN A 132 -38.02 51.64 22.67
N ILE A 133 -37.00 50.77 22.64
CA ILE A 133 -35.68 51.04 22.07
C ILE A 133 -35.64 50.46 20.66
N SER A 134 -35.32 51.30 19.67
CA SER A 134 -35.03 50.82 18.32
C SER A 134 -33.65 50.15 18.26
N PHE A 135 -33.44 49.23 17.31
CA PHE A 135 -32.14 48.57 17.14
C PHE A 135 -31.00 49.57 16.88
N SER A 136 -31.27 50.67 16.19
CA SER A 136 -30.32 51.77 15.98
C SER A 136 -29.94 52.50 17.27
N GLU A 137 -30.90 52.67 18.18
CA GLU A 137 -30.65 53.24 19.52
C GLU A 137 -29.89 52.28 20.42
N LEU A 138 -30.19 50.97 20.37
CA LEU A 138 -29.41 49.97 21.09
C LEU A 138 -27.93 50.00 20.61
N ALA A 139 -27.71 50.01 19.30
CA ALA A 139 -26.37 50.05 18.73
C ALA A 139 -25.60 51.34 19.12
N SER A 140 -26.29 52.49 19.21
CA SER A 140 -25.67 53.75 19.63
C SER A 140 -25.34 53.75 21.13
N LEU A 141 -26.22 53.19 21.97
CA LEU A 141 -25.99 53.01 23.41
C LEU A 141 -24.81 52.08 23.70
N VAL A 142 -24.72 50.94 23.00
CA VAL A 142 -23.59 50.00 23.14
C VAL A 142 -22.26 50.67 22.77
N ARG A 143 -22.21 51.44 21.68
CA ARG A 143 -21.00 52.20 21.33
C ARG A 143 -20.65 53.25 22.38
N SER A 144 -21.64 53.97 22.91
CA SER A 144 -21.41 54.98 23.96
C SER A 144 -20.89 54.34 25.25
N LEU A 145 -21.42 53.18 25.62
CA LEU A 145 -20.95 52.39 26.76
C LEU A 145 -19.52 51.90 26.56
N ALA A 146 -19.17 51.37 25.38
CA ALA A 146 -17.81 50.92 25.07
C ALA A 146 -16.78 52.05 25.27
N LEU A 147 -17.06 53.25 24.73
CA LEU A 147 -16.20 54.42 24.92
C LEU A 147 -16.06 54.83 26.40
N ARG A 148 -17.13 54.69 27.19
CA ARG A 148 -17.10 54.97 28.63
C ARG A 148 -16.27 53.93 29.39
N VAL A 149 -16.34 52.65 29.02
CA VAL A 149 -15.53 51.60 29.62
C VAL A 149 -14.05 51.85 29.34
N GLU A 150 -13.68 52.11 28.08
CA GLU A 150 -12.30 52.47 27.71
C GLU A 150 -11.77 53.68 28.51
N PHE A 151 -12.60 54.70 28.72
CA PHE A 151 -12.24 55.85 29.55
C PHE A 151 -12.02 55.51 31.02
N ILE A 152 -12.85 54.62 31.58
CA ILE A 152 -12.72 54.17 32.98
C ILE A 152 -11.45 53.33 33.14
N GLU A 153 -11.14 52.46 32.19
CA GLU A 153 -9.90 51.67 32.17
C GLU A 153 -8.67 52.58 32.17
N ALA A 154 -8.63 53.58 31.28
CA ALA A 154 -7.52 54.54 31.25
C ALA A 154 -7.36 55.32 32.57
N ARG A 155 -8.46 55.63 33.24
CA ARG A 155 -8.43 56.29 34.56
C ARG A 155 -7.98 55.35 35.67
N LEU A 156 -8.34 54.08 35.63
CA LEU A 156 -7.87 53.07 36.58
C LEU A 156 -6.38 52.85 36.45
N ASP A 157 -5.85 52.74 35.22
CA ASP A 157 -4.42 52.64 34.95
C ASP A 157 -3.63 53.83 35.54
N GLU A 158 -4.15 55.05 35.37
CA GLU A 158 -3.55 56.25 35.94
C GLU A 158 -3.61 56.26 37.48
N LEU A 159 -4.72 55.78 38.05
CA LEU A 159 -4.86 55.65 39.50
C LEU A 159 -3.88 54.63 40.07
N GLU A 160 -3.71 53.49 39.39
CA GLU A 160 -2.79 52.43 39.77
C GLU A 160 -1.33 52.91 39.73
N LYS A 161 -0.93 53.64 38.68
CA LYS A 161 0.38 54.29 38.62
C LYS A 161 0.61 55.22 39.81
N ARG A 162 -0.36 56.08 40.13
CA ARG A 162 -0.27 57.01 41.27
C ARG A 162 -0.17 56.29 42.61
N LEU A 163 -0.94 55.22 42.81
CA LEU A 163 -0.85 54.39 44.00
C LEU A 163 0.52 53.70 44.10
N GLY A 164 1.06 53.20 42.99
CA GLY A 164 2.40 52.65 42.93
C GLY A 164 3.47 53.67 43.34
N PHE A 165 3.40 54.90 42.83
CA PHE A 165 4.29 55.99 43.25
C PHE A 165 4.16 56.30 44.75
N LEU A 166 2.93 56.36 45.29
CA LEU A 166 2.71 56.61 46.71
C LEU A 166 3.24 55.47 47.58
N SER A 167 3.11 54.22 47.17
CA SER A 167 3.70 53.06 47.87
C SER A 167 5.22 53.18 47.93
N LEU A 168 5.86 53.50 46.81
CA LEU A 168 7.32 53.71 46.76
C LEU A 168 7.78 54.87 47.66
N VAL A 169 7.02 55.98 47.69
CA VAL A 169 7.31 57.11 48.58
C VAL A 169 7.11 56.72 50.04
N ALA A 170 6.04 56.00 50.38
CA ALA A 170 5.78 55.53 51.74
C ALA A 170 6.88 54.57 52.22
N GLU A 171 7.28 53.61 51.39
CA GLU A 171 8.39 52.69 51.67
C GLU A 171 9.72 53.43 51.83
N GLY A 172 10.01 54.40 50.98
CA GLY A 172 11.21 55.23 51.06
C GLY A 172 11.25 56.10 52.33
N VAL A 173 10.12 56.65 52.74
CA VAL A 173 9.98 57.39 54.01
C VAL A 173 10.22 56.44 55.17
N VAL A 174 9.53 55.30 55.25
CA VAL A 174 9.68 54.30 56.32
C VAL A 174 11.12 53.79 56.43
N ALA A 175 11.78 53.51 55.30
CA ALA A 175 13.19 53.12 55.27
C ALA A 175 14.14 54.21 55.79
N ASN A 176 13.79 55.49 55.66
CA ASN A 176 14.58 56.61 56.16
C ASN A 176 14.39 56.82 57.68
N TRP A 177 13.22 56.50 58.23
CA TRP A 177 12.97 56.52 59.69
C TRP A 177 13.73 55.41 60.43
N GLN A 178 13.98 54.26 59.79
CA GLN A 178 14.75 53.15 60.38
C GLN A 178 16.28 53.33 60.32
N ARG A 179 16.80 54.32 59.57
CA ARG A 179 18.26 54.57 59.43
C ARG A 179 18.83 55.66 60.34
N LYS A 180 18.03 56.29 61.21
CA LYS A 180 18.56 57.21 62.22
C LYS A 180 18.96 56.44 63.49
N PRO A 181 20.26 56.35 63.83
CA PRO A 181 20.71 55.88 65.14
C PRO A 181 20.39 56.89 66.25
#